data_AF-A0A371HZT3-F1
#
_entry.id   AF-A0A371HZT3-F1
#
_cell.length_a   1.000
_cell.length_b   1.000
_cell.length_c   1.000
_cell.angle_alpha   90.00
_cell.angle_beta   90.00
_cell.angle_gamma   90.00
#
_symmetry.space_group_name_H-M   'P 1'
#
loop_
_entity.id
_entity.type
_entity.pdbx_description
1 polymer ?
#
loop_
_entity_poly.entity_id
_entity_poly.type
_entity_poly.pdbx_seq_one_letter_code
_entity_poly.pdbx_strand_id
1 'polypeptide(L)'
;MAAPTLNAFPSFARLELPSLLHSELKQARFPSFSLRIPTLHPIICRASESPTVPPKKRSSNNRNTNNKKKNNKNNNAIASDSNSISNSPLLPPIPTSLPKPPAGFVVDQYGKVLTASRDILATLVDPANNLPLQCVVRREFTSSQGDDCMLLCPADMPIQILKSTSDGWSDVSDEELESILPAAAYALAKIRLYLVHSGYCYTARGEGKGDSLPTKGVEIAHFSLERAHYMIYTPSDPLLFVAVKDQNGMLQIADDELLEDPAIISAIDEETEFNALVEEEAALLDALLGKR
;
A
#
# COMPACT_ATOMS: atom_id res chain seq x y z
N MET A 1 28.82 -64.17 -5.05
CA MET A 1 28.10 -64.62 -6.26
C MET A 1 26.76 -65.21 -5.83
N ALA A 2 25.74 -64.98 -6.65
CA ALA A 2 24.33 -65.35 -6.52
C ALA A 2 23.44 -64.42 -5.67
N ALA A 3 22.69 -63.59 -6.39
CA ALA A 3 21.53 -62.83 -5.97
C ALA A 3 20.29 -63.74 -5.83
N PRO A 4 19.18 -63.19 -5.30
CA PRO A 4 17.89 -63.45 -5.90
C PRO A 4 17.16 -62.17 -6.31
N THR A 5 16.38 -62.35 -7.37
CA THR A 5 15.64 -61.42 -8.21
C THR A 5 14.27 -61.02 -7.68
N LEU A 6 13.92 -59.76 -7.97
CA LEU A 6 12.63 -59.13 -8.29
C LEU A 6 11.30 -59.89 -8.13
N ASN A 7 10.33 -59.19 -7.52
CA ASN A 7 8.94 -58.91 -7.97
C ASN A 7 8.14 -58.45 -6.72
N ALA A 8 7.19 -57.52 -6.72
CA ALA A 8 6.59 -56.61 -7.68
C ALA A 8 5.80 -55.57 -6.85
N PHE A 9 5.55 -54.39 -7.43
CA PHE A 9 4.64 -53.37 -6.88
C PHE A 9 3.22 -53.91 -6.65
N PRO A 10 2.46 -53.25 -5.77
CA PRO A 10 1.22 -52.66 -6.27
C PRO A 10 1.17 -51.16 -5.99
N SER A 11 0.81 -50.47 -7.06
CA SER A 11 0.45 -49.06 -7.18
C SER A 11 -0.97 -48.76 -6.68
N PHE A 12 -1.19 -47.50 -6.33
CA PHE A 12 -2.46 -46.77 -6.13
C PHE A 12 -3.21 -46.91 -4.80
N ALA A 13 -3.09 -45.85 -3.98
CA ALA A 13 -4.25 -45.04 -3.60
C ALA A 13 -3.78 -43.61 -3.28
N ARG A 14 -3.72 -42.78 -4.32
CA ARG A 14 -3.57 -41.32 -4.23
C ARG A 14 -4.90 -40.79 -3.73
N LEU A 15 -5.00 -40.42 -2.45
CA LEU A 15 -6.14 -39.66 -1.95
C LEU A 15 -5.99 -38.23 -2.48
N GLU A 16 -6.55 -38.01 -3.67
CA GLU A 16 -6.84 -36.67 -4.17
C GLU A 16 -7.97 -36.07 -3.33
N LEU A 17 -7.62 -35.07 -2.52
CA LEU A 17 -8.61 -34.13 -2.00
C LEU A 17 -8.95 -33.15 -3.12
N PRO A 18 -10.24 -32.97 -3.45
CA PRO A 18 -10.65 -32.12 -4.55
C PRO A 18 -10.28 -30.66 -4.27
N SER A 19 -9.72 -30.02 -5.30
CA SER A 19 -9.55 -28.58 -5.44
C SER A 19 -10.89 -27.87 -5.21
N LEU A 20 -11.12 -27.42 -3.98
CA LEU A 20 -12.23 -26.53 -3.67
C LEU A 20 -11.78 -25.10 -3.98
N LEU A 21 -12.25 -24.66 -5.14
CA LEU A 21 -12.74 -23.33 -5.47
C LEU A 21 -11.89 -22.14 -4.99
N HIS A 22 -11.37 -21.41 -5.99
CA HIS A 22 -11.14 -19.97 -5.89
C HIS A 22 -12.38 -19.29 -5.29
N SER A 23 -12.36 -19.04 -3.99
CA SER A 23 -13.23 -18.05 -3.39
C SER A 23 -12.65 -16.69 -3.74
N GLU A 24 -13.28 -16.02 -4.69
CA GLU A 24 -13.26 -14.55 -4.79
C GLU A 24 -13.63 -13.99 -3.41
N LEU A 25 -12.62 -13.76 -2.58
CA LEU A 25 -12.75 -13.15 -1.29
C LEU A 25 -13.08 -11.69 -1.61
N LYS A 26 -14.38 -11.40 -1.65
CA LYS A 26 -14.91 -10.04 -1.84
C LYS A 26 -14.09 -9.13 -0.95
N GLN A 27 -13.41 -8.18 -1.59
CA GLN A 27 -12.59 -7.12 -1.02
C GLN A 27 -13.25 -6.59 0.25
N ALA A 28 -12.94 -7.24 1.37
CA ALA A 28 -13.44 -6.84 2.66
C ALA A 28 -12.62 -5.61 3.00
N ARG A 29 -13.28 -4.45 3.05
CA ARG A 29 -12.73 -3.28 3.72
C ARG A 29 -12.57 -3.68 5.18
N PHE A 30 -11.42 -4.23 5.49
CA PHE A 30 -11.01 -4.43 6.86
C PHE A 30 -10.68 -3.04 7.40
N PRO A 31 -11.32 -2.60 8.50
CA PRO A 31 -10.81 -1.45 9.21
C PRO A 31 -9.41 -1.83 9.68
N SER A 32 -8.41 -1.13 9.17
CA SER A 32 -7.04 -1.18 9.66
C SER A 32 -7.06 -0.73 11.12
N PHE A 33 -7.09 -1.69 12.02
CA PHE A 33 -6.90 -1.48 13.45
C PHE A 33 -5.47 -1.88 13.76
N SER A 34 -4.70 -0.91 14.24
CA SER A 34 -3.32 -1.08 14.62
C SER A 34 -3.19 -2.15 15.70
N LEU A 35 -2.26 -3.09 15.49
CA LEU A 35 -1.64 -3.83 16.57
C LEU A 35 -1.18 -2.79 17.61
N ARG A 36 -1.76 -2.87 18.81
CA ARG A 36 -1.29 -2.12 19.97
C ARG A 36 -0.03 -2.80 20.48
N ILE A 37 1.10 -2.57 19.81
CA ILE A 37 2.39 -2.69 20.47
C ILE A 37 2.41 -1.55 21.50
N PRO A 38 2.60 -1.80 22.81
CA PRO A 38 2.41 -0.78 23.86
C PRO A 38 3.36 0.43 23.81
N THR A 39 4.21 0.59 22.79
CA THR A 39 5.18 1.68 22.77
C THR A 39 5.40 2.39 21.44
N LEU A 40 4.87 1.96 20.29
CA LEU A 40 5.09 2.67 19.02
C LEU A 40 3.91 2.50 18.07
N HIS A 41 3.38 3.60 17.54
CA HIS A 41 2.31 3.63 16.55
C HIS A 41 2.91 3.75 15.13
N PRO A 42 3.09 2.63 14.38
CA PRO A 42 3.28 2.75 12.94
C PRO A 42 2.00 3.30 12.32
N ILE A 43 2.13 4.31 11.44
CA ILE A 43 1.00 4.85 10.69
C ILE A 43 0.54 3.77 9.73
N ILE A 44 -0.61 3.18 10.02
CA ILE A 44 -1.38 2.41 9.05
C ILE A 44 -2.23 3.42 8.29
N CYS A 45 -1.91 3.63 7.01
CA CYS A 45 -2.64 4.55 6.15
C CYS A 45 -4.14 4.22 6.16
N ARG A 46 -4.95 5.07 6.79
CA ARG A 46 -6.40 5.02 6.61
C ARG A 46 -6.74 5.79 5.34
N ALA A 47 -7.16 5.06 4.31
CA ALA A 47 -7.82 5.68 3.15
C ALA A 47 -9.00 6.54 3.63
N SER A 48 -9.04 7.79 3.19
CA SER A 48 -10.16 8.70 3.44
C SER A 48 -11.43 8.14 2.78
N GLU A 49 -12.50 7.99 3.57
CA GLU A 49 -13.81 7.61 3.03
C GLU A 49 -14.33 8.73 2.12
N SER A 50 -14.28 8.53 0.80
CA SER A 50 -14.95 9.40 -0.15
C SER A 50 -16.47 9.36 0.09
N PRO A 51 -17.17 10.49 0.29
CA PRO A 51 -18.62 10.48 0.43
C PRO A 51 -19.28 10.03 -0.88
N THR A 52 -19.96 8.89 -0.81
CA THR A 52 -20.72 8.30 -1.92
C THR A 52 -21.99 9.12 -2.15
N VAL A 53 -21.98 10.00 -3.16
CA VAL A 53 -23.21 10.61 -3.70
C VAL A 53 -23.64 9.80 -4.92
N PRO A 54 -24.85 9.22 -4.95
CA PRO A 54 -25.31 8.39 -6.07
C PRO A 54 -25.63 9.26 -7.32
N PRO A 55 -25.42 8.75 -8.54
CA PRO A 55 -25.53 9.54 -9.76
C PRO A 55 -27.01 9.80 -10.12
N LYS A 56 -27.41 11.07 -10.20
CA LYS A 56 -28.72 11.47 -10.74
C LYS A 56 -28.73 11.38 -12.26
N LYS A 57 -29.62 10.52 -12.76
CA LYS A 57 -29.98 10.35 -14.18
C LYS A 57 -30.41 11.66 -14.83
N ARG A 58 -29.89 11.92 -16.04
CA ARG A 58 -30.42 12.90 -17.00
C ARG A 58 -31.88 12.56 -17.35
N SER A 59 -32.75 13.55 -17.26
CA SER A 59 -34.02 13.58 -18.00
C SER A 59 -34.28 15.01 -18.44
N SER A 60 -34.27 15.20 -19.76
CA SER A 60 -34.69 16.41 -20.46
C SER A 60 -36.21 16.48 -20.52
N ASN A 61 -36.80 17.62 -20.16
CA ASN A 61 -38.01 18.05 -20.85
C ASN A 61 -38.24 19.57 -20.79
N ASN A 62 -38.53 20.11 -21.97
CA ASN A 62 -38.95 21.47 -22.28
C ASN A 62 -40.29 21.84 -21.60
N ARG A 63 -40.45 23.11 -21.20
CA ARG A 63 -41.54 24.01 -21.64
C ARG A 63 -41.55 25.37 -20.91
N ASN A 64 -41.23 26.41 -21.69
CA ASN A 64 -41.96 27.66 -21.92
C ASN A 64 -42.60 28.50 -20.78
N THR A 65 -42.10 29.76 -20.75
CA THR A 65 -42.81 31.06 -20.73
C THR A 65 -43.73 31.44 -19.56
N ASN A 66 -43.42 32.53 -18.86
CA ASN A 66 -44.04 33.82 -19.18
C ASN A 66 -43.50 35.04 -18.39
N ASN A 67 -43.50 36.16 -19.12
CA ASN A 67 -43.09 37.53 -18.79
C ASN A 67 -43.85 38.21 -17.63
N LYS A 68 -43.18 39.19 -16.99
CA LYS A 68 -43.66 40.58 -16.77
C LYS A 68 -42.52 41.44 -16.18
N LYS A 69 -41.96 42.40 -16.94
CA LYS A 69 -42.21 43.87 -16.91
C LYS A 69 -42.06 44.46 -15.49
N LYS A 70 -41.31 45.53 -15.20
CA LYS A 70 -41.16 46.79 -15.97
C LYS A 70 -40.05 47.68 -15.33
N ASN A 71 -39.24 48.29 -16.19
CA ASN A 71 -38.66 49.66 -16.19
C ASN A 71 -38.29 50.39 -14.87
N ASN A 72 -37.05 50.90 -14.80
CA ASN A 72 -36.88 52.35 -15.02
C ASN A 72 -35.50 52.73 -15.60
N LYS A 73 -35.56 53.70 -16.52
CA LYS A 73 -34.50 54.28 -17.36
C LYS A 73 -33.52 55.12 -16.54
N ASN A 74 -32.25 55.12 -16.96
CA ASN A 74 -31.56 56.36 -17.31
C ASN A 74 -30.48 56.07 -18.36
N ASN A 75 -30.67 56.70 -19.52
CA ASN A 75 -29.75 56.68 -20.65
C ASN A 75 -28.72 57.80 -20.46
N ASN A 76 -27.46 57.51 -20.71
CA ASN A 76 -26.65 58.40 -21.54
C ASN A 76 -25.63 57.55 -22.30
N ALA A 77 -25.88 57.46 -23.60
CA ALA A 77 -25.03 56.80 -24.58
C ALA A 77 -23.92 57.76 -24.98
N ILE A 78 -22.68 57.28 -24.94
CA ILE A 78 -21.65 57.67 -25.91
C ILE A 78 -21.23 56.36 -26.57
N ALA A 79 -21.46 56.33 -27.88
CA ALA A 79 -21.11 55.24 -28.76
C ALA A 79 -19.59 55.17 -28.95
N SER A 80 -19.04 53.98 -28.82
CA SER A 80 -17.83 53.59 -29.54
C SER A 80 -17.90 52.09 -29.78
N ASP A 81 -18.40 51.71 -30.96
CA ASP A 81 -18.25 50.38 -31.50
C ASP A 81 -16.77 50.05 -31.69
N SER A 82 -16.32 48.97 -31.07
CA SER A 82 -15.22 48.15 -31.61
C SER A 82 -15.37 46.72 -31.11
N ASN A 83 -15.76 45.86 -32.04
CA ASN A 83 -15.77 44.41 -31.93
C ASN A 83 -14.38 43.87 -31.54
N SER A 84 -14.29 43.05 -30.50
CA SER A 84 -13.54 41.79 -30.59
C SER A 84 -14.05 40.81 -29.54
N ILE A 85 -14.89 39.87 -29.97
CA ILE A 85 -15.17 38.66 -29.21
C ILE A 85 -13.92 37.80 -29.34
N SER A 86 -13.02 37.87 -28.35
CA SER A 86 -11.98 36.87 -28.18
C SER A 86 -12.63 35.61 -27.61
N ASN A 87 -13.03 34.71 -28.52
CA ASN A 87 -13.26 33.32 -28.18
C ASN A 87 -11.92 32.74 -27.72
N SER A 88 -11.63 32.84 -26.43
CA SER A 88 -10.54 32.07 -25.82
C SER A 88 -11.01 30.62 -25.78
N PRO A 89 -10.34 29.69 -26.49
CA PRO A 89 -10.60 28.28 -26.29
C PRO A 89 -10.25 27.98 -24.84
N LEU A 90 -11.21 27.46 -24.08
CA LEU A 90 -10.95 26.83 -22.79
C LEU A 90 -9.88 25.78 -23.04
N LEU A 91 -8.65 26.08 -22.60
CA LEU A 91 -7.55 25.12 -22.61
C LEU A 91 -8.04 23.86 -21.88
N PRO A 92 -7.81 22.67 -22.43
CA PRO A 92 -8.07 21.43 -21.70
C PRO A 92 -7.34 21.48 -20.36
N PRO A 93 -7.90 20.89 -19.29
CA PRO A 93 -7.27 20.89 -17.99
C PRO A 93 -5.84 20.38 -18.16
N ILE A 94 -4.89 21.22 -17.71
CA ILE A 94 -3.47 20.89 -17.66
C ILE A 94 -3.39 19.53 -16.95
N PRO A 95 -2.70 18.52 -17.53
CA PRO A 95 -2.49 17.27 -16.82
C PRO A 95 -1.90 17.63 -15.46
N THR A 96 -2.55 17.18 -14.39
CA THR A 96 -1.99 17.26 -13.04
C THR A 96 -0.54 16.86 -13.13
N SER A 97 0.37 17.74 -12.73
CA SER A 97 1.81 17.47 -12.80
C SER A 97 2.05 16.09 -12.18
N LEU A 98 2.79 15.22 -12.87
CA LEU A 98 3.14 13.90 -12.34
C LEU A 98 3.64 14.04 -10.90
N PRO A 99 3.26 13.12 -9.98
CA PRO A 99 3.78 13.17 -8.62
C PRO A 99 5.31 13.13 -8.66
N LYS A 100 5.97 13.69 -7.64
CA LYS A 100 7.43 13.67 -7.64
C LYS A 100 7.87 12.20 -7.56
N PRO A 101 8.96 11.85 -8.26
CA PRO A 101 9.46 10.50 -8.23
C PRO A 101 9.92 10.13 -6.80
N PRO A 102 9.92 8.84 -6.44
CA PRO A 102 10.50 8.36 -5.19
C PRO A 102 11.97 8.73 -5.05
N ALA A 103 12.47 8.71 -3.81
CA ALA A 103 13.87 8.97 -3.50
C ALA A 103 14.81 8.10 -4.35
N GLY A 104 15.92 8.71 -4.77
CA GLY A 104 16.90 8.08 -5.64
C GLY A 104 16.60 8.19 -7.14
N PHE A 105 15.42 8.64 -7.57
CA PHE A 105 15.11 8.82 -8.98
C PHE A 105 15.09 10.31 -9.37
N VAL A 106 15.73 10.63 -10.49
CA VAL A 106 15.64 11.95 -11.13
C VAL A 106 14.95 11.75 -12.47
N VAL A 107 13.84 12.45 -12.71
CA VAL A 107 13.08 12.39 -13.96
C VAL A 107 13.05 13.74 -14.66
N ASP A 108 12.95 13.74 -15.99
CA ASP A 108 12.68 14.96 -16.75
C ASP A 108 11.18 15.34 -16.71
N GLN A 109 10.85 16.46 -17.35
CA GLN A 109 9.47 16.96 -17.42
C GLN A 109 8.48 16.03 -18.14
N TYR A 110 8.97 15.01 -18.84
CA TYR A 110 8.17 14.00 -19.53
C TYR A 110 8.09 12.69 -18.73
N GLY A 111 8.67 12.63 -17.53
CA GLY A 111 8.69 11.43 -16.69
C GLY A 111 9.81 10.45 -17.06
N LYS A 112 10.76 10.82 -17.92
CA LYS A 112 11.88 9.93 -18.28
C LYS A 112 12.96 9.95 -17.18
N VAL A 113 13.34 8.77 -16.70
CA VAL A 113 14.43 8.62 -15.72
C VAL A 113 15.76 9.06 -16.33
N LEU A 114 16.37 10.08 -15.72
CA LEU A 114 17.70 10.59 -16.04
C LEU A 114 18.78 9.90 -15.22
N THR A 115 18.50 9.62 -13.95
CA THR A 115 19.44 8.97 -13.02
C THR A 115 18.66 8.18 -11.96
N ALA A 116 19.24 7.07 -11.52
CA ALA A 116 18.74 6.26 -10.41
C ALA A 116 19.90 5.95 -9.44
N SER A 117 19.72 6.29 -8.16
CA SER A 117 20.62 5.92 -7.07
C SER A 117 20.46 4.44 -6.73
N ARG A 118 21.55 3.80 -6.32
CA ARG A 118 21.55 2.42 -5.81
C ARG A 118 21.57 2.36 -4.28
N ASP A 119 21.87 3.49 -3.62
CA ASP A 119 22.06 3.58 -2.19
C ASP A 119 20.82 4.24 -1.55
N ILE A 120 19.68 3.55 -1.64
CA ILE A 120 18.40 4.00 -1.07
C ILE A 120 18.02 3.23 0.20
N LEU A 121 18.98 2.50 0.79
CA LEU A 121 18.73 1.70 1.98
C LEU A 121 19.08 2.49 3.24
N ALA A 122 18.18 2.42 4.21
CA ALA A 122 18.33 2.96 5.55
C ALA A 122 18.20 1.84 6.57
N THR A 123 18.77 2.01 7.76
CA THR A 123 18.59 1.08 8.88
C THR A 123 17.98 1.82 10.05
N LEU A 124 16.81 1.37 10.48
CA LEU A 124 16.13 1.83 11.69
C LEU A 124 16.46 0.85 12.82
N VAL A 125 16.88 1.33 13.98
CA VAL A 125 17.28 0.46 15.11
C VAL A 125 16.36 0.71 16.28
N ASP A 126 15.65 -0.33 16.73
CA ASP A 126 14.80 -0.22 17.91
C ASP A 126 15.66 -0.05 19.17
N PRO A 127 15.54 1.08 19.90
CA PRO A 127 16.32 1.30 21.12
C PRO A 127 16.00 0.32 22.25
N ALA A 128 14.82 -0.33 22.25
CA ALA A 128 14.40 -1.22 23.33
C ALA A 128 15.14 -2.57 23.31
N ASN A 129 15.38 -3.13 22.11
CA ASN A 129 15.96 -4.46 21.92
C ASN A 129 17.20 -4.48 21.01
N ASN A 130 17.59 -3.33 20.46
CA ASN A 130 18.69 -3.16 19.50
C ASN A 130 18.55 -4.01 18.22
N LEU A 131 17.32 -4.37 17.85
CA LEU A 131 17.06 -5.10 16.61
C LEU A 131 16.96 -4.11 15.43
N PRO A 132 17.73 -4.34 14.36
CA PRO A 132 17.67 -3.49 13.17
C PRO A 132 16.52 -3.88 12.24
N LEU A 133 15.94 -2.88 11.59
CA LEU A 133 15.06 -3.01 10.44
C LEU A 133 15.71 -2.32 9.25
N GLN A 134 15.97 -3.09 8.19
CA GLN A 134 16.41 -2.53 6.92
C GLN A 134 15.21 -1.97 6.17
N CYS A 135 15.31 -0.73 5.73
CA CYS A 135 14.27 0.00 5.03
C CYS A 135 14.75 0.51 3.68
N VAL A 136 13.81 0.69 2.76
CA VAL A 136 13.98 1.49 1.56
C VAL A 136 13.49 2.91 1.86
N VAL A 137 14.31 3.90 1.53
CA VAL A 137 13.92 5.32 1.57
C VAL A 137 12.97 5.58 0.42
N ARG A 138 11.73 5.92 0.74
CA ARG A 138 10.67 6.27 -0.22
C ARG A 138 10.73 7.74 -0.56
N ARG A 139 10.89 8.59 0.46
CA ARG A 139 10.95 10.05 0.32
C ARG A 139 11.94 10.64 1.31
N GLU A 140 12.60 11.70 0.88
CA GLU A 140 13.39 12.60 1.74
C GLU A 140 12.74 13.98 1.66
N PHE A 141 12.51 14.60 2.82
CA PHE A 141 11.83 15.88 2.90
C PHE A 141 12.18 16.57 4.23
N THR A 142 11.80 17.83 4.36
CA THR A 142 12.03 18.61 5.57
C THR A 142 10.69 18.88 6.26
N SER A 143 10.64 18.71 7.59
CA SER A 143 9.46 19.08 8.39
C SER A 143 9.17 20.58 8.30
N SER A 144 8.00 21.02 8.76
CA SER A 144 7.69 22.46 8.84
C SER A 144 8.61 23.18 9.84
N GLN A 145 9.25 22.45 10.76
CA GLN A 145 10.21 22.99 11.73
C GLN A 145 11.67 22.96 11.24
N GLY A 146 11.96 22.33 10.10
CA GLY A 146 13.30 22.26 9.54
C GLY A 146 14.05 20.95 9.80
N ASP A 147 13.39 19.91 10.32
CA ASP A 147 14.01 18.62 10.58
C ASP A 147 14.14 17.79 9.31
N ASP A 148 15.27 17.09 9.16
CA ASP A 148 15.51 16.18 8.05
C ASP A 148 14.74 14.87 8.27
N CYS A 149 13.64 14.72 7.53
CA CYS A 149 12.71 13.60 7.63
C CYS A 149 12.85 12.63 6.45
N MET A 150 12.56 11.36 6.72
CA MET A 150 12.51 10.30 5.73
C MET A 150 11.22 9.50 5.87
N LEU A 151 10.59 9.19 4.75
CA LEU A 151 9.54 8.19 4.67
C LEU A 151 10.19 6.87 4.28
N LEU A 152 10.03 5.85 5.12
CA LEU A 152 10.69 4.55 4.99
C LEU A 152 9.66 3.45 4.84
N CYS A 153 9.97 2.41 4.08
CA CYS A 153 9.25 1.14 4.11
C CYS A 153 10.21 -0.02 4.37
N PRO A 154 9.78 -1.13 5.01
CA PRO A 154 10.62 -2.32 5.12
C PRO A 154 11.17 -2.78 3.77
N ALA A 155 12.44 -3.22 3.75
CA ALA A 155 13.06 -3.79 2.55
C ALA A 155 12.51 -5.20 2.25
N ASP A 156 12.17 -5.95 3.29
CA ASP A 156 11.52 -7.26 3.20
C ASP A 156 9.99 -7.11 3.26
N MET A 157 9.27 -8.12 2.79
CA MET A 157 7.80 -8.10 2.74
C MET A 157 7.20 -8.08 4.16
N PRO A 158 6.46 -7.05 4.57
CA PRO A 158 5.79 -7.02 5.87
C PRO A 158 4.76 -8.13 5.98
N ILE A 159 4.70 -8.79 7.13
CA ILE A 159 3.72 -9.85 7.38
C ILE A 159 2.98 -9.64 8.70
N GLN A 160 1.81 -10.23 8.78
CA GLN A 160 1.04 -10.38 10.00
C GLN A 160 0.57 -11.82 10.15
N ILE A 161 0.33 -12.23 11.40
CA ILE A 161 -0.16 -13.57 11.73
C ILE A 161 -1.52 -13.41 12.40
N LEU A 162 -2.54 -14.03 11.81
CA LEU A 162 -3.90 -14.06 12.32
C LEU A 162 -4.25 -15.45 12.81
N LYS A 163 -5.15 -15.51 13.80
CA LYS A 163 -5.72 -16.74 14.34
C LYS A 163 -7.14 -16.92 13.82
N SER A 164 -7.49 -18.15 13.44
CA SER A 164 -8.84 -18.50 13.05
C SER A 164 -9.77 -18.53 14.27
N THR A 165 -10.94 -17.93 14.10
CA THR A 165 -12.06 -17.93 15.07
C THR A 165 -13.33 -18.42 14.39
N SER A 166 -14.41 -18.62 15.14
CA SER A 166 -15.72 -19.01 14.56
C SER A 166 -16.23 -17.98 13.55
N ASP A 167 -15.84 -16.72 13.72
CA ASP A 167 -16.37 -15.58 13.00
C ASP A 167 -15.38 -15.07 11.93
N GLY A 168 -14.27 -15.79 11.71
CA GLY A 168 -13.27 -15.48 10.68
C GLY A 168 -11.84 -15.53 11.22
N TRP A 169 -11.16 -14.39 11.15
CA TRP A 169 -9.76 -14.22 11.56
C TRP A 169 -9.64 -13.09 12.57
N SER A 170 -8.81 -13.27 13.59
CA SER A 170 -8.52 -12.26 14.60
C SER A 170 -7.03 -12.11 14.82
N ASP A 171 -6.64 -10.99 15.43
CA ASP A 171 -5.26 -10.77 15.86
C ASP A 171 -4.83 -11.79 16.93
N VAL A 172 -3.52 -12.00 17.00
CA VAL A 172 -2.85 -12.84 18.00
C VAL A 172 -2.31 -11.91 19.10
N SER A 173 -2.48 -12.26 20.38
CA SER A 173 -1.87 -11.48 21.48
C SER A 173 -0.35 -11.62 21.50
N ASP A 174 0.37 -10.70 22.10
CA ASP A 174 1.84 -10.73 22.14
C ASP A 174 2.38 -12.02 22.79
N GLU A 175 1.74 -12.50 23.86
CA GLU A 175 2.17 -13.73 24.54
C GLU A 175 1.96 -14.97 23.67
N GLU A 176 0.82 -15.02 22.96
CA GLU A 176 0.55 -16.11 22.04
C GLU A 176 1.46 -16.02 20.81
N LEU A 177 1.71 -14.81 20.30
CA LEU A 177 2.54 -14.55 19.13
C LEU A 177 3.94 -15.13 19.32
N GLU A 178 4.59 -14.82 20.44
CA GLU A 178 5.90 -15.36 20.80
C GLU A 178 5.93 -16.89 20.83
N SER A 179 4.86 -17.51 21.34
CA SER A 179 4.76 -18.98 21.39
C SER A 179 4.61 -19.63 20.01
N ILE A 180 4.05 -18.93 19.02
CA ILE A 180 3.81 -19.46 17.67
C ILE A 180 4.90 -19.09 16.65
N LEU A 181 5.81 -18.16 16.95
CA LEU A 181 6.88 -17.76 16.03
C LEU A 181 7.70 -18.94 15.49
N PRO A 182 8.08 -19.97 16.27
CA PRO A 182 8.80 -21.12 15.72
C PRO A 182 8.00 -21.90 14.67
N ALA A 183 6.68 -22.04 14.88
CA ALA A 183 5.79 -22.72 13.94
C ALA A 183 5.56 -21.86 12.68
N ALA A 184 5.41 -20.55 12.84
CA ALA A 184 5.30 -19.60 11.74
C ALA A 184 6.57 -19.58 10.87
N ALA A 185 7.75 -19.52 11.49
CA ALA A 185 9.03 -19.59 10.80
C ALA A 185 9.17 -20.91 10.01
N TYR A 186 8.76 -22.04 10.61
CA TYR A 186 8.76 -23.33 9.90
C TYR A 186 7.78 -23.35 8.72
N ALA A 187 6.61 -22.71 8.84
CA ALA A 187 5.64 -22.60 7.76
C ALA A 187 6.19 -21.80 6.57
N LEU A 188 6.82 -20.66 6.83
CA LEU A 188 7.49 -19.83 5.81
C LEU A 188 8.67 -20.59 5.16
N ALA A 189 9.45 -21.33 5.95
CA ALA A 189 10.59 -22.09 5.43
C ALA A 189 10.18 -23.15 4.40
N LYS A 190 8.99 -23.77 4.53
CA LYS A 190 8.45 -24.74 3.54
C LYS A 190 8.25 -24.12 2.15
N ILE A 191 8.06 -22.81 2.09
CA ILE A 191 7.89 -22.04 0.85
C ILE A 191 9.10 -21.15 0.55
N ARG A 192 10.27 -21.45 1.15
CA ARG A 192 11.56 -20.76 0.95
C ARG A 192 11.56 -19.28 1.37
N LEU A 193 10.67 -18.92 2.30
CA LEU A 193 10.69 -17.64 2.97
C LEU A 193 11.26 -17.82 4.38
N TYR A 194 11.91 -16.78 4.88
CA TYR A 194 12.48 -16.72 6.22
C TYR A 194 11.77 -15.62 7.00
N LEU A 195 11.29 -15.97 8.19
CA LEU A 195 10.78 -15.00 9.15
C LEU A 195 11.93 -14.13 9.65
N VAL A 196 11.81 -12.83 9.49
CA VAL A 196 12.72 -11.83 10.04
C VAL A 196 11.97 -11.08 11.13
N HIS A 197 12.55 -11.09 12.32
CA HIS A 197 12.06 -10.35 13.48
C HIS A 197 12.89 -9.07 13.63
N SER A 198 12.22 -7.92 13.52
CA SER A 198 12.79 -6.61 13.87
C SER A 198 12.04 -6.03 15.06
N GLY A 199 12.59 -5.01 15.71
CA GLY A 199 11.93 -4.36 16.85
C GLY A 199 10.64 -3.60 16.49
N TYR A 200 10.34 -3.45 15.19
CA TYR A 200 9.18 -2.69 14.72
C TYR A 200 8.11 -3.54 14.03
N CYS A 201 8.51 -4.61 13.33
CA CYS A 201 7.60 -5.48 12.61
C CYS A 201 8.22 -6.84 12.27
N TYR A 202 7.36 -7.78 11.88
CA TYR A 202 7.77 -9.02 11.25
C TYR A 202 7.77 -8.88 9.73
N THR A 203 8.80 -9.43 9.09
CA THR A 203 8.87 -9.48 7.63
C THR A 203 9.21 -10.89 7.16
N ALA A 204 8.89 -11.18 5.90
CA ALA A 204 9.28 -12.40 5.21
C ALA A 204 10.31 -12.09 4.13
N ARG A 205 11.48 -12.71 4.24
CA ARG A 205 12.57 -12.58 3.26
C ARG A 205 12.72 -13.85 2.44
N GLY A 206 12.88 -13.73 1.14
CA GLY A 206 13.20 -14.85 0.25
C GLY A 206 12.49 -14.78 -1.09
N GLU A 207 12.73 -15.77 -1.93
CA GLU A 207 12.08 -15.89 -3.23
C GLU A 207 10.77 -16.67 -3.06
N GLY A 208 9.64 -15.95 -3.17
CA GLY A 208 8.32 -16.56 -3.18
C GLY A 208 8.19 -17.60 -4.30
N LYS A 209 7.36 -18.62 -4.08
CA LYS A 209 7.13 -19.67 -5.06
C LYS A 209 6.17 -19.19 -6.16
N GLY A 210 6.71 -18.71 -7.29
CA GLY A 210 5.97 -18.39 -8.52
C GLY A 210 6.45 -17.09 -9.18
N ASP A 211 6.29 -16.97 -10.50
CA ASP A 211 6.77 -15.88 -11.38
C ASP A 211 6.19 -14.48 -11.08
N SER A 212 5.57 -14.29 -9.92
CA SER A 212 5.07 -13.02 -9.41
C SER A 212 5.22 -13.03 -7.89
N LEU A 213 6.01 -12.09 -7.34
CA LEU A 213 5.97 -11.79 -5.91
C LEU A 213 4.50 -11.54 -5.53
N PRO A 214 3.97 -12.09 -4.42
CA PRO A 214 2.59 -11.85 -4.03
C PRO A 214 2.32 -10.35 -3.96
N THR A 215 1.41 -9.89 -4.80
CA THR A 215 0.83 -8.55 -4.74
C THR A 215 0.25 -8.34 -3.35
N LYS A 216 0.34 -7.13 -2.79
CA LYS A 216 -0.12 -6.77 -1.45
C LYS A 216 -1.53 -7.33 -1.14
N GLY A 217 -1.82 -7.67 0.12
CA GLY A 217 -3.12 -8.23 0.51
C GLY A 217 -3.31 -9.72 0.22
N VAL A 218 -2.21 -10.47 0.14
CA VAL A 218 -2.22 -11.89 -0.23
C VAL A 218 -1.81 -12.77 0.95
N GLU A 219 -2.51 -13.88 1.05
CA GLU A 219 -2.16 -14.99 1.93
C GLU A 219 -0.83 -15.62 1.50
N ILE A 220 0.07 -15.81 2.47
CA ILE A 220 1.41 -16.36 2.23
C ILE A 220 1.45 -17.84 2.60
N ALA A 221 0.99 -18.18 3.81
CA ALA A 221 1.07 -19.53 4.35
C ALA A 221 0.06 -19.74 5.48
N HIS A 222 -0.25 -21.01 5.77
CA HIS A 222 -1.02 -21.43 6.94
C HIS A 222 -0.24 -22.40 7.79
N PHE A 223 -0.53 -22.42 9.08
CA PHE A 223 -0.08 -23.46 9.98
C PHE A 223 -1.08 -23.72 11.10
N SER A 224 -0.97 -24.88 11.72
CA SER A 224 -1.82 -25.27 12.85
C SER A 224 -0.93 -25.61 14.04
N LEU A 225 -1.30 -25.14 15.22
CA LEU A 225 -0.62 -25.45 16.48
C LEU A 225 -1.69 -25.65 17.57
N GLU A 226 -1.59 -26.72 18.35
CA GLU A 226 -2.46 -26.98 19.51
C GLU A 226 -3.98 -26.80 19.24
N ARG A 227 -4.42 -27.23 18.05
CA ARG A 227 -5.81 -27.13 17.53
C ARG A 227 -6.26 -25.73 17.10
N ALA A 228 -5.41 -24.72 17.20
CA ALA A 228 -5.62 -23.44 16.55
C ALA A 228 -5.05 -23.46 15.13
N HIS A 229 -5.67 -22.67 14.25
CA HIS A 229 -5.24 -22.45 12.87
C HIS A 229 -4.81 -21.00 12.71
N TYR A 230 -3.69 -20.79 12.03
CA TYR A 230 -3.11 -19.47 11.82
C TYR A 230 -2.83 -19.23 10.35
N MET A 231 -2.99 -17.98 9.93
CA MET A 231 -2.69 -17.49 8.59
C MET A 231 -1.60 -16.44 8.68
N ILE A 232 -0.58 -16.57 7.82
CA ILE A 232 0.43 -15.55 7.59
C ILE A 232 0.05 -14.82 6.31
N TYR A 233 -0.07 -13.49 6.38
CA TYR A 233 -0.50 -12.68 5.23
C TYR A 233 0.29 -11.37 5.14
N THR A 234 0.40 -10.84 3.91
CA THR A 234 0.96 -9.50 3.66
C THR A 234 -0.18 -8.49 3.66
N PRO A 235 -0.13 -7.42 4.47
CA PRO A 235 -1.13 -6.35 4.44
C PRO A 235 -1.28 -5.72 3.05
N SER A 236 -2.47 -5.23 2.73
CA SER A 236 -2.72 -4.48 1.49
C SER A 236 -2.09 -3.10 1.53
N ASP A 237 -2.19 -2.42 2.67
CA ASP A 237 -1.61 -1.09 2.85
C ASP A 237 -0.11 -1.21 3.11
N PRO A 238 0.74 -0.39 2.44
CA PRO A 238 2.17 -0.41 2.68
C PRO A 238 2.48 -0.01 4.13
N LEU A 239 3.35 -0.76 4.79
CA LEU A 239 3.86 -0.38 6.10
C LEU A 239 4.88 0.75 5.93
N LEU A 240 4.57 1.93 6.45
CA LEU A 240 5.40 3.13 6.36
C LEU A 240 5.86 3.58 7.75
N PHE A 241 7.10 4.04 7.82
CA PHE A 241 7.68 4.69 8.99
C PHE A 241 8.12 6.10 8.62
N VAL A 242 7.79 7.06 9.46
CA VAL A 242 8.36 8.41 9.39
C VAL A 242 9.55 8.42 10.35
N ALA A 243 10.73 8.72 9.83
CA ALA A 243 11.95 8.79 10.62
C ALA A 243 12.59 10.17 10.51
N VAL A 244 13.19 10.62 11.60
CA VAL A 244 13.99 11.84 11.67
C VAL A 244 15.43 11.45 11.90
N LYS A 245 16.34 12.17 11.24
CA LYS A 245 17.76 12.03 11.48
C LYS A 245 18.18 12.87 12.67
N ASP A 246 18.76 12.24 13.69
CA ASP A 246 19.29 12.95 14.85
C ASP A 246 20.65 13.60 14.55
N GLN A 247 21.19 14.31 15.55
CA GLN A 247 22.48 15.01 15.46
C GLN A 247 23.67 14.07 15.24
N ASN A 248 23.54 12.79 15.60
CA ASN A 248 24.56 11.76 15.38
C ASN A 248 24.40 11.08 14.02
N GLY A 249 23.37 11.47 13.25
CA GLY A 249 23.04 10.87 11.98
C GLY A 249 22.26 9.56 12.08
N MET A 250 21.80 9.18 13.27
CA MET A 250 21.00 7.99 13.51
C MET A 250 19.52 8.29 13.24
N LEU A 251 18.81 7.32 12.68
CA LEU A 251 17.38 7.44 12.41
C LEU A 251 16.56 7.07 13.64
N GLN A 252 15.62 7.93 13.98
CA GLN A 252 14.65 7.72 15.05
C GLN A 252 13.24 7.84 14.48
N ILE A 253 12.29 7.06 15.00
CA ILE A 253 10.88 7.21 14.61
C ILE A 253 10.37 8.57 15.08
N ALA A 254 9.64 9.26 14.21
CA ALA A 254 8.96 10.51 14.55
C ALA A 254 7.91 10.27 15.66
N ASP A 255 7.86 11.16 16.64
CA ASP A 255 6.85 11.12 17.69
C ASP A 255 5.48 11.60 17.17
N ASP A 256 4.44 11.38 17.97
CA ASP A 256 3.05 11.71 17.60
C ASP A 256 2.86 13.19 17.25
N GLU A 257 3.58 14.10 17.94
CA GLU A 257 3.50 15.54 17.66
C GLU A 257 4.05 15.86 16.27
N LEU A 258 5.17 15.25 15.90
CA LEU A 258 5.78 15.44 14.59
C LEU A 258 4.96 14.76 13.49
N LEU A 259 4.29 13.63 13.76
CA LEU A 259 3.41 12.97 12.78
C LEU A 259 2.22 13.86 12.35
N GLU A 260 1.83 14.85 13.16
CA GLU A 260 0.82 15.85 12.82
C GLU A 260 1.35 17.00 11.95
N ASP A 261 2.66 17.03 11.64
CA ASP A 261 3.27 18.08 10.83
C ASP A 261 2.71 18.07 9.38
N PRO A 262 2.30 19.22 8.83
CA PRO A 262 1.74 19.32 7.48
C PRO A 262 2.66 18.79 6.37
N ALA A 263 3.99 18.92 6.53
CA ALA A 263 4.95 18.42 5.55
C ALA A 263 5.03 16.89 5.57
N ILE A 264 4.90 16.27 6.75
CA ILE A 264 4.84 14.80 6.89
C ILE A 264 3.56 14.26 6.28
N ILE A 265 2.41 14.86 6.61
CA ILE A 265 1.12 14.47 6.03
C ILE A 265 1.18 14.59 4.50
N SER A 266 1.70 15.71 3.99
CA SER A 266 1.86 15.91 2.55
C SER A 266 2.77 14.87 1.91
N ALA A 267 3.85 14.44 2.58
CA ALA A 267 4.76 13.41 2.05
C ALA A 267 4.08 12.03 2.00
N ILE A 268 3.27 11.69 3.00
CA ILE A 268 2.48 10.45 3.03
C ILE A 268 1.41 10.46 1.93
N ASP A 269 0.71 11.57 1.76
CA ASP A 269 -0.29 11.73 0.70
C ASP A 269 0.35 11.57 -0.69
N GLU A 270 1.51 12.21 -0.91
CA GLU A 270 2.24 12.13 -2.17
C GLU A 270 2.75 10.71 -2.46
N GLU A 271 3.16 9.95 -1.44
CA GLU A 271 3.51 8.52 -1.57
C GLU A 271 2.29 7.65 -1.87
N THR A 272 1.15 7.98 -1.27
CA THR A 272 -0.11 7.26 -1.47
C THR A 272 -0.63 7.46 -2.89
N GLU A 273 -0.61 8.70 -3.39
CA GLU A 273 -0.96 9.02 -4.78
C GLU A 273 -0.04 8.30 -5.76
N PHE A 274 1.29 8.32 -5.53
CA PHE A 274 2.24 7.60 -6.37
C PHE A 274 1.94 6.09 -6.43
N ASN A 275 1.69 5.46 -5.27
CA ASN A 275 1.38 4.04 -5.22
C ASN A 275 0.05 3.71 -5.93
N ALA A 276 -0.96 4.58 -5.84
CA ALA A 276 -2.21 4.40 -6.55
C ALA A 276 -2.01 4.44 -8.08
N LEU A 277 -1.16 5.34 -8.59
CA LEU A 277 -0.84 5.39 -10.02
C LEU A 277 -0.11 4.13 -10.50
N VAL A 278 0.83 3.61 -9.70
CA VAL A 278 1.53 2.36 -10.04
C VAL A 278 0.57 1.19 -10.11
N GLU A 279 -0.39 1.11 -9.19
CA GLU A 279 -1.41 0.05 -9.19
C GLU A 279 -2.40 0.19 -10.36
N GLU A 280 -2.79 1.43 -10.71
CA GLU A 280 -3.61 1.70 -11.90
C GLU A 280 -2.88 1.32 -13.19
N GLU A 281 -1.60 1.67 -13.33
CA GLU A 281 -0.78 1.31 -14.48
C GLU A 281 -0.65 -0.21 -14.61
N ALA A 282 -0.36 -0.92 -13.51
CA ALA A 282 -0.28 -2.38 -13.52
C ALA A 282 -1.61 -3.01 -13.94
N ALA A 283 -2.75 -2.50 -13.45
CA ALA A 283 -4.07 -2.99 -13.84
C ALA A 283 -4.38 -2.74 -15.33
N LEU A 284 -3.97 -1.58 -15.86
CA LEU A 284 -4.10 -1.25 -17.28
C LEU A 284 -3.23 -2.17 -18.15
N LEU A 285 -1.99 -2.43 -17.74
CA LEU A 285 -1.10 -3.35 -18.44
C LEU A 285 -1.66 -4.78 -18.45
N ASP A 286 -2.18 -5.26 -17.33
CA ASP A 286 -2.85 -6.57 -17.24
C ASP A 286 -4.08 -6.65 -18.17
N ALA A 287 -4.87 -5.58 -18.23
CA ALA A 287 -6.03 -5.50 -19.13
C ALA A 287 -5.64 -5.50 -20.61
N LEU A 288 -4.56 -4.80 -20.98
CA LEU A 288 -4.06 -4.71 -22.35
C LEU A 288 -3.37 -6.00 -22.80
N LEU A 289 -2.56 -6.59 -21.93
CA LEU A 289 -1.84 -7.83 -22.19
C LEU A 289 -2.78 -9.04 -22.16
N GLY A 290 -3.98 -8.88 -21.59
CA GLY A 290 -5.11 -9.79 -21.65
C GLY A 290 -4.68 -11.22 -21.39
N LYS A 291 -4.70 -11.67 -20.13
CA LYS A 291 -4.48 -13.08 -19.76
C LYS A 291 -5.21 -14.00 -20.75
N ARG A 292 -4.48 -14.55 -21.71
CA ARG A 292 -4.89 -15.67 -22.57
C ARG A 292 -4.60 -16.97 -21.84
#